data_AF-H1DEA0-F1
#
_entry.id   AF-H1DEA0-F1
#
_cell.length_a   1.000
_cell.length_b   1.000
_cell.length_c   1.000
_cell.angle_alpha   90.00
_cell.angle_beta   90.00
_cell.angle_gamma   90.00
#
_symmetry.space_group_name_H-M   'P 1'
#
loop_
_entity.id
_entity.type
_entity.pdbx_description
1 polymer ?
#
loop_
_entity_poly.entity_id
_entity_poly.type
_entity_poly.pdbx_seq_one_letter_code
_entity_poly.pdbx_strand_id
1 'polypeptide(L)'
;MKKRSNFTPMERFHEILVGHSLNAMNVGINHIRVFLEGKKLFDYYPLRMKLFDYHNWHQLTYPSFGNDDTKWENELDDIIRCLMIKPQ
;
A
#
# COMPACT_ATOMS: atom_id res chain seq x y z
N MET A 1 4.09 26.15 -9.66
CA MET A 1 3.89 24.70 -9.93
C MET A 1 3.46 24.05 -8.63
N LYS A 2 2.23 23.54 -8.54
CA LYS A 2 1.71 22.92 -7.31
C LYS A 2 2.36 21.54 -7.12
N LYS A 3 2.83 21.26 -5.89
CA LYS A 3 3.71 20.13 -5.55
C LYS A 3 2.92 18.82 -5.52
N ARG A 4 3.44 17.77 -6.15
CA ARG A 4 3.03 16.37 -5.87
C ARG A 4 3.38 16.03 -4.42
N SER A 5 2.53 15.29 -3.71
CA SER A 5 2.90 14.73 -2.42
C SER A 5 3.69 13.45 -2.67
N ASN A 6 4.90 13.36 -2.11
CA ASN A 6 5.70 12.13 -2.15
C ASN A 6 5.39 11.20 -0.97
N PHE A 7 4.32 11.49 -0.22
CA PHE A 7 3.97 10.80 1.01
C PHE A 7 2.62 10.13 0.85
N THR A 8 2.53 8.91 1.39
CA THR A 8 1.28 8.19 1.57
C THR A 8 0.35 8.92 2.54
N PRO A 9 -0.94 9.08 2.20
CA PRO A 9 -1.99 9.44 3.14
C PRO A 9 -2.22 8.25 4.11
N MET A 10 -1.50 8.24 5.23
CA MET A 10 -1.40 7.07 6.11
C MET A 10 -2.74 6.63 6.73
N GLU A 11 -3.60 7.58 7.12
CA GLU A 11 -4.95 7.26 7.64
C GLU A 11 -5.74 6.46 6.60
N ARG A 12 -5.80 6.97 5.37
CA ARG A 12 -6.49 6.32 4.26
C ARG A 12 -5.90 4.96 3.90
N PHE A 13 -4.57 4.84 3.94
CA PHE A 13 -3.88 3.57 3.75
C PHE A 13 -4.36 2.51 4.76
N HIS A 14 -4.47 2.88 6.05
CA HIS A 14 -4.95 1.97 7.08
C HIS A 14 -6.43 1.61 6.91
N GLU A 15 -7.29 2.55 6.49
CA GLU A 15 -8.69 2.25 6.18
C GLU A 15 -8.84 1.18 5.10
N ILE A 16 -8.06 1.27 4.02
CA ILE A 16 -8.07 0.28 2.94
C ILE A 16 -7.66 -1.10 3.47
N LEU A 17 -6.61 -1.17 4.31
CA LEU A 17 -6.17 -2.44 4.91
C LEU A 17 -7.26 -3.06 5.80
N VAL A 18 -7.93 -2.26 6.63
CA VAL A 18 -9.03 -2.72 7.49
C VAL A 18 -10.18 -3.27 6.65
N GLY A 19 -10.49 -2.63 5.51
CA GLY A 19 -11.50 -3.12 4.57
C GLY A 19 -11.24 -4.54 4.03
N HIS A 20 -9.96 -4.95 3.98
CA HIS A 20 -9.53 -6.30 3.58
C HIS A 20 -9.24 -7.24 4.75
N SER A 21 -9.55 -6.84 5.99
CA SER A 21 -9.20 -7.59 7.20
C SER A 21 -7.68 -7.85 7.35
N LEU A 22 -6.86 -6.93 6.82
CA LEU A 22 -5.40 -7.01 6.90
C LEU A 22 -4.87 -6.31 8.15
N ASN A 23 -3.85 -6.92 8.75
CA ASN A 23 -3.13 -6.33 9.87
C ASN A 23 -1.82 -5.71 9.39
N ALA A 24 -1.38 -4.62 10.01
CA ALA A 24 -0.13 -3.95 9.68
C ALA A 24 0.75 -3.76 10.92
N MET A 25 2.07 -3.94 10.77
CA MET A 25 3.04 -3.61 11.81
C MET A 25 4.15 -2.73 11.25
N ASN A 26 4.58 -1.74 12.03
CA ASN A 26 5.78 -0.96 11.72
C ASN A 26 7.02 -1.81 12.03
N VAL A 27 7.81 -2.11 11.00
CA VAL A 27 9.10 -2.80 11.13
C VAL A 27 10.25 -1.80 11.29
N GLY A 28 10.07 -0.59 10.75
CA GLY A 28 11.01 0.53 10.89
C GLY A 28 10.36 1.84 10.42
N ILE A 29 11.16 2.91 10.38
CA ILE A 29 10.69 4.29 10.15
C ILE A 29 9.98 4.48 8.79
N ASN A 30 10.28 3.64 7.79
CA ASN A 30 9.68 3.68 6.45
C ASN A 30 9.38 2.28 5.93
N HIS A 31 8.95 1.39 6.82
CA HIS A 31 8.69 0.00 6.47
C HIS A 31 7.54 -0.53 7.32
N ILE A 32 6.43 -0.78 6.64
CA ILE A 32 5.22 -1.40 7.20
C ILE A 32 5.12 -2.79 6.62
N ARG A 33 4.94 -3.81 7.46
CA ARG A 33 4.63 -5.16 7.01
C ARG A 33 3.15 -5.42 7.17
N VAL A 34 2.53 -5.90 6.09
CA VAL A 34 1.10 -6.19 6.03
C VAL A 34 0.88 -7.70 6.04
N PHE A 35 -0.13 -8.15 6.78
CA PHE A 35 -0.42 -9.55 7.04
C PHE A 35 -1.87 -9.88 6.76
N LEU A 36 -2.10 -11.07 6.20
CA LEU A 36 -3.39 -11.73 6.12
C LEU A 36 -3.33 -12.96 7.03
N GLU A 37 -4.21 -13.05 8.02
CA GLU A 37 -4.30 -14.20 8.95
C GLU A 37 -2.96 -14.60 9.58
N GLY A 38 -2.14 -13.60 9.95
CA GLY A 38 -0.82 -13.82 10.56
C GLY A 38 0.30 -14.18 9.58
N LYS A 39 0.00 -14.40 8.30
CA LYS A 39 1.01 -14.58 7.24
C LYS A 39 1.30 -13.25 6.58
N LYS A 40 2.58 -12.93 6.38
CA LYS A 40 2.96 -11.70 5.66
C LYS A 40 2.40 -11.79 4.23
N LEU A 41 1.76 -10.72 3.79
CA LEU A 41 1.25 -10.56 2.43
C LEU A 41 2.23 -9.73 1.58
N PHE A 42 2.63 -8.56 2.09
CA PHE A 42 3.64 -7.71 1.45
C PHE A 42 4.30 -6.77 2.47
N ASP A 43 5.44 -6.20 2.08
CA ASP A 43 6.06 -5.05 2.75
C ASP A 43 5.71 -3.76 1.99
N TYR A 44 5.46 -2.66 2.71
CA TYR A 44 5.14 -1.35 2.17
C TYR A 44 6.15 -0.29 2.65
N TYR A 45 6.55 0.60 1.74
CA TYR A 45 7.52 1.67 1.96
C TYR A 45 6.87 3.03 1.66
N PRO A 46 6.24 3.68 2.67
CA PRO A 46 5.43 4.89 2.48
C PRO A 46 6.13 6.04 1.74
N LEU A 47 7.39 6.35 2.08
CA LEU A 47 8.15 7.45 1.45
C LEU A 47 8.46 7.21 -0.04
N ARG A 48 8.28 5.98 -0.51
CA ARG A 48 8.45 5.60 -1.92
C ARG A 48 7.14 5.21 -2.57
N MET A 49 6.05 5.15 -1.81
CA MET A 49 4.76 4.61 -2.22
C MET A 49 4.90 3.30 -3.01
N LYS A 50 5.68 2.38 -2.45
CA LYS A 50 6.11 1.16 -3.13
C LYS A 50 5.92 -0.03 -2.22
N LEU A 51 5.47 -1.16 -2.78
CA LEU A 51 5.28 -2.41 -2.05
C LEU A 51 6.09 -3.55 -2.66
N PHE A 52 6.39 -4.56 -1.85
CA PHE A 52 7.11 -5.78 -2.23
C PHE A 52 6.35 -7.02 -1.74
N ASP A 53 5.91 -7.85 -2.67
CA ASP A 53 5.02 -9.00 -2.44
C ASP A 53 5.76 -10.36 -2.40
N TYR A 54 7.04 -10.33 -2.01
CA TYR A 54 8.04 -11.42 -2.13
C TYR A 54 8.63 -11.63 -3.52
N HIS A 55 7.90 -11.37 -4.59
CA HIS A 55 8.34 -11.68 -5.95
C HIS A 55 8.68 -10.42 -6.73
N ASN A 56 7.82 -9.41 -6.63
CA ASN A 56 7.84 -8.22 -7.42
C ASN A 56 7.70 -6.98 -6.56
N TRP A 57 8.26 -5.91 -7.12
CA TRP A 57 8.08 -4.57 -6.64
C TRP A 57 6.94 -3.91 -7.40
N HIS A 58 6.00 -3.29 -6.68
CA HIS A 58 4.91 -2.53 -7.27
C HIS A 58 4.98 -1.08 -6.84
N GLN A 59 4.95 -0.17 -7.81
CA GLN A 59 4.97 1.27 -7.58
C GLN A 59 3.53 1.79 -7.65
N LEU A 60 3.08 2.43 -6.57
CA LEU A 60 1.82 3.17 -6.57
C LEU A 60 2.03 4.57 -7.14
N THR A 61 0.99 5.10 -7.75
CA THR A 61 0.91 6.48 -8.17
C THR A 61 0.98 7.39 -6.94
N TYR A 62 1.73 8.49 -7.04
CA TYR A 62 1.75 9.50 -5.97
C TYR A 62 0.47 10.33 -5.99
N PRO A 63 -0.17 10.59 -4.84
CA PRO A 63 -1.30 11.50 -4.76
C PRO A 63 -0.82 12.90 -5.11
N SER A 64 -1.55 13.54 -6.02
CA SER A 64 -1.18 14.86 -6.51
C SER A 64 -2.42 15.66 -6.81
N PHE A 65 -2.43 16.91 -6.35
CA PHE A 65 -3.53 17.83 -6.53
C PHE A 65 -3.90 17.99 -8.02
N GLY A 66 -5.09 17.54 -8.40
CA GLY A 66 -5.60 17.59 -9.79
C GLY A 66 -5.43 16.28 -10.59
N ASN A 67 -4.87 15.24 -9.99
CA ASN A 67 -5.07 13.85 -10.45
C ASN A 67 -6.24 13.25 -9.67
N ASP A 68 -6.74 12.09 -10.10
CA ASP A 68 -7.68 11.32 -9.29
C ASP A 68 -6.95 10.87 -8.01
N ASP A 69 -7.21 11.55 -6.89
CA ASP A 69 -6.60 11.25 -5.58
C ASP A 69 -6.89 9.81 -5.14
N THR A 70 -7.85 9.13 -5.78
CA THR A 70 -8.18 7.73 -5.54
C THR A 70 -7.33 6.74 -6.36
N LYS A 71 -6.54 7.18 -7.33
CA LYS A 71 -5.81 6.26 -8.23
C LYS A 71 -4.88 5.31 -7.47
N TRP A 72 -4.11 5.83 -6.53
CA TRP A 72 -3.21 5.01 -5.71
C TRP A 72 -3.98 4.06 -4.78
N GLU A 73 -5.20 4.45 -4.36
CA GLU A 73 -6.09 3.61 -3.56
C GLU A 73 -6.57 2.42 -4.37
N ASN A 74 -7.03 2.68 -5.61
CA ASN A 74 -7.47 1.63 -6.53
C ASN A 74 -6.32 0.69 -6.89
N GLU A 75 -5.12 1.22 -7.18
CA GLU A 75 -3.93 0.39 -7.43
C GLU A 75 -3.57 -0.48 -6.22
N LEU A 76 -3.64 0.07 -5.01
CA LEU A 76 -3.38 -0.69 -3.79
C LEU A 76 -4.45 -1.78 -3.56
N ASP A 77 -5.73 -1.45 -3.73
CA ASP A 77 -6.86 -2.36 -3.61
C ASP A 77 -6.77 -3.54 -4.60
N ASP A 78 -6.46 -3.24 -5.87
CA ASP A 78 -6.27 -4.25 -6.91
C ASP A 78 -5.10 -5.19 -6.58
N ILE A 79 -3.97 -4.63 -6.14
CA ILE A 79 -2.81 -5.43 -5.72
C ILE A 79 -3.18 -6.34 -4.55
N ILE A 80 -3.85 -5.81 -3.52
CA ILE A 80 -4.29 -6.60 -2.36
C ILE A 80 -5.16 -7.76 -2.82
N ARG A 81 -6.20 -7.49 -3.62
CA ARG A 81 -7.11 -8.52 -4.14
C ARG A 81 -6.36 -9.59 -4.92
N CYS A 82 -5.42 -9.18 -5.78
CA CYS A 82 -4.57 -10.12 -6.53
C CYS A 82 -3.67 -10.96 -5.63
N LEU A 83 -3.15 -10.42 -4.53
CA LEU A 83 -2.28 -11.16 -3.61
C LEU A 83 -3.07 -12.11 -2.71
N MET A 84 -4.30 -11.76 -2.34
CA MET A 84 -5.16 -12.61 -1.50
C MET A 84 -5.61 -13.89 -2.23
N ILE A 85 -5.74 -13.86 -3.56
CA ILE A 85 -6.11 -15.04 -4.36
C ILE A 85 -4.92 -15.90 -4.80
N LYS A 86 -3.70 -15.35 -4.73
CA LYS A 86 -2.50 -16.07 -5.14
C LYS A 86 -2.06 -17.04 -4.03
N PRO A 87 -1.70 -18.29 -4.36
CA PRO A 87 -1.01 -19.13 -3.40
C PRO A 87 0.32 -18.47 -3.00
N GLN A 88 0.56 -18.38 -1.68
CA GLN A 88 1.79 -17.84 -1.08
C GLN A 88 2.97 -18.80 -1.22
#